data_AF-A0A357ZA20-F1
#
_entry.id   AF-A0A357ZA20-F1
#
_cell.length_a   1.000
_cell.length_b   1.000
_cell.length_c   1.000
_cell.angle_alpha   90.00
_cell.angle_beta   90.00
_cell.angle_gamma   90.00
#
_symmetry.space_group_name_H-M   'P 1'
#
loop_
_entity.id
_entity.type
_entity.pdbx_description
1 polymer ?
#
loop_
_entity_poly.entity_id
_entity_poly.type
_entity_poly.pdbx_seq_one_letter_code
_entity_poly.pdbx_strand_id
1 'polypeptide(L)'
;MKTVFKYVASLLLPLIVIITHAQSKVVVEQIQSYSMVSPTANYWQLPNDINPLLAALDSGLFKQINLIRDKNYKTTALQLSKQNQIGKITIDWSRSANSNFHAYVELYEMSPEFVIQNKLAQIPPSKFDSISSVWYISCNIYNQRRETIFKKTILLSMMPTKSIGMGYAIDIPASTPAFIFKAIQKGISLVSPNIDDMEYIEAKVPAAYATDNFWMPFLHNESRIQFDTSKPFISYNNSIGLQLLRTPPAQMNKINQRDKSINNPYFDMLPVIKKRLGSSVNEYYHVLQPLRDVNRDLDYNIVAYLELNLSPNDSEGSRSPIIFLPGNMHTIFLDQDSIGSFSVEETVVEKDKFFNLNELFNGLDSTKKYNIGTLYEKRKIISAKSIEGNFKSYKFKLLINYANNLKTIFINDKMVIVAEGRNKPFQMVAADTEVDAEIKNFLLQMSFSEIFQMPY
;
A
#
# COMPACT_ATOMS: atom_id res chain seq x y z
N MET A 1 83.62 32.47 -4.66
CA MET A 1 82.75 33.04 -5.71
C MET A 1 82.24 31.95 -6.68
N LYS A 2 82.29 30.68 -6.31
CA LYS A 2 81.08 29.88 -5.99
C LYS A 2 80.06 30.62 -5.09
N THR A 3 78.78 30.20 -5.18
CA THR A 3 77.68 30.33 -4.19
C THR A 3 76.77 31.58 -4.09
N VAL A 4 76.45 32.30 -5.18
CA VAL A 4 75.29 33.26 -5.11
C VAL A 4 74.30 33.13 -6.27
N PHE A 5 74.73 32.84 -7.49
CA PHE A 5 73.82 32.86 -8.66
C PHE A 5 73.00 31.58 -8.92
N LYS A 6 73.26 30.48 -8.20
CA LYS A 6 72.45 29.24 -8.32
C LYS A 6 71.28 29.16 -7.34
N TYR A 7 71.17 30.09 -6.39
CA TYR A 7 70.11 30.06 -5.36
C TYR A 7 68.98 31.06 -5.60
N VAL A 8 69.13 32.02 -6.51
CA VAL A 8 68.05 33.00 -6.80
C VAL A 8 67.04 32.45 -7.81
N ALA A 9 67.44 31.55 -8.70
CA ALA A 9 66.53 30.86 -9.62
C ALA A 9 65.75 29.71 -8.96
N SER A 10 66.18 29.22 -7.79
CA SER A 10 65.47 28.18 -7.02
C SER A 10 64.56 28.74 -5.93
N LEU A 11 64.50 30.06 -5.77
CA LEU A 11 63.58 30.75 -4.85
C LEU A 11 62.39 31.41 -5.56
N LEU A 12 62.33 31.33 -6.89
CA LEU A 12 61.17 31.76 -7.67
C LEU A 12 60.58 30.57 -8.42
N LEU A 13 59.48 30.09 -7.86
CA LEU A 13 58.49 29.20 -8.44
C LEU A 13 58.97 27.76 -8.73
N PRO A 14 58.60 26.84 -7.83
CA PRO A 14 57.27 26.31 -7.97
C PRO A 14 56.35 26.91 -6.90
N LEU A 15 55.63 27.97 -7.30
CA LEU A 15 54.18 27.91 -7.25
C LEU A 15 53.79 26.65 -8.07
N ILE A 16 54.05 25.46 -7.52
CA ILE A 16 53.10 24.38 -7.70
C ILE A 16 51.91 24.96 -6.95
N VAL A 17 51.04 25.54 -7.76
CA VAL A 17 49.67 25.77 -7.41
C VAL A 17 49.19 24.41 -6.92
N ILE A 18 49.30 24.18 -5.61
CA ILE A 18 48.34 23.34 -4.93
C ILE A 18 47.07 24.14 -5.18
N ILE A 19 46.37 23.83 -6.28
CA ILE A 19 44.97 24.18 -6.41
C ILE A 19 44.32 23.29 -5.36
N THR A 20 44.50 23.64 -4.07
CA THR A 20 43.48 23.37 -3.09
C THR A 20 42.26 23.99 -3.73
N HIS A 21 41.37 23.17 -4.29
CA HIS A 21 40.05 23.62 -4.67
C HIS A 21 39.47 24.15 -3.37
N ALA A 22 39.64 25.45 -3.14
CA ALA A 22 39.26 26.09 -1.91
C ALA A 22 37.74 25.90 -1.83
N GLN A 23 37.33 25.00 -0.93
CA GLN A 23 35.93 24.66 -0.80
C GLN A 23 35.18 25.94 -0.46
N SER A 24 34.23 26.28 -1.31
CA SER A 24 33.52 27.55 -1.17
C SER A 24 32.32 27.38 -0.23
N LYS A 25 32.04 28.42 0.55
CA LYS A 25 30.90 28.40 1.47
C LYS A 25 29.58 28.54 0.71
N VAL A 26 28.59 27.74 1.11
CA VAL A 26 27.20 27.85 0.66
C VAL A 26 26.28 27.97 1.87
N VAL A 27 25.27 28.82 1.77
CA VAL A 27 24.16 28.84 2.73
C VAL A 27 22.96 28.13 2.11
N VAL A 28 22.24 27.32 2.89
CA VAL A 28 20.92 26.83 2.47
C VAL A 28 19.89 27.80 3.00
N GLU A 29 19.33 28.58 2.10
CA GLU A 29 18.47 29.72 2.41
C GLU A 29 17.09 29.27 2.84
N GLN A 30 16.50 28.42 2.00
CA GLN A 30 15.14 27.94 2.19
C GLN A 30 14.98 26.52 1.65
N ILE A 31 14.21 25.74 2.39
CA ILE A 31 13.55 24.54 1.88
C ILE A 31 12.06 24.85 1.88
N GLN A 32 11.41 24.74 0.72
CA GLN A 32 9.97 24.95 0.62
C GLN A 32 9.23 23.70 0.16
N SER A 33 8.06 23.44 0.74
CA SER A 33 7.23 22.30 0.38
C SER A 33 5.79 22.67 0.04
N TYR A 34 5.16 21.86 -0.81
CA TYR A 34 3.73 21.94 -1.14
C TYR A 34 3.23 20.61 -1.68
N SER A 35 1.95 20.28 -1.44
CA SER A 35 1.29 19.18 -2.14
C SER A 35 0.22 19.71 -3.07
N MET A 36 0.33 19.37 -4.36
CA MET A 36 -0.73 19.60 -5.35
C MET A 36 -1.80 18.51 -5.28
N VAL A 37 -1.51 17.38 -4.64
CA VAL A 37 -2.41 16.23 -4.50
C VAL A 37 -3.38 16.44 -3.34
N SER A 38 -2.87 16.87 -2.18
CA SER A 38 -3.69 17.12 -0.99
C SER A 38 -3.26 18.40 -0.26
N PRO A 39 -3.54 19.59 -0.81
CA PRO A 39 -3.07 20.87 -0.25
C PRO A 39 -3.58 21.18 1.16
N THR A 40 -4.68 20.57 1.59
CA THR A 40 -5.28 20.78 2.91
C THR A 40 -4.76 19.80 3.96
N ALA A 41 -4.08 18.73 3.55
CA ALA A 41 -3.45 17.81 4.47
C ALA A 41 -2.13 18.38 5.03
N ASN A 42 -1.57 17.74 6.05
CA ASN A 42 -0.31 18.15 6.66
C ASN A 42 0.82 17.09 6.54
N TYR A 43 0.58 15.92 5.94
CA TYR A 43 1.58 14.85 5.86
C TYR A 43 2.83 15.24 5.05
N TRP A 44 2.69 16.21 4.13
CA TRP A 44 3.73 16.74 3.25
C TRP A 44 4.43 17.98 3.85
N GLN A 45 4.00 18.43 5.02
CA GLN A 45 4.66 19.53 5.74
C GLN A 45 6.04 19.07 6.20
N LEU A 46 7.02 19.97 6.08
CA LEU A 46 8.40 19.70 6.49
C LEU A 46 8.45 19.23 7.96
N PRO A 47 9.26 18.21 8.28
CA PRO A 47 9.43 17.77 9.67
C PRO A 47 10.03 18.89 10.51
N ASN A 48 9.72 18.88 11.82
CA ASN A 48 10.26 19.85 12.78
C ASN A 48 11.80 19.89 12.76
N ASP A 49 12.43 18.73 12.55
CA ASP A 49 13.87 18.62 12.32
C ASP A 49 14.17 18.43 10.83
N ILE A 50 14.65 19.49 10.18
CA ILE A 50 15.08 19.48 8.78
C ILE A 50 16.55 19.08 8.59
N ASN A 51 17.31 18.86 9.67
CA ASN A 51 18.74 18.51 9.57
C ASN A 51 19.02 17.26 8.71
N PRO A 52 18.19 16.20 8.70
CA PRO A 52 18.39 15.07 7.81
C PRO A 52 18.40 15.45 6.32
N LEU A 53 17.57 16.42 5.91
CA LEU A 53 17.53 16.92 4.53
C LEU A 53 18.79 17.74 4.20
N LEU A 54 19.24 18.58 5.14
CA LEU A 54 20.47 19.35 5.00
C LEU A 54 21.71 18.45 4.94
N ALA A 55 21.77 17.40 5.76
CA ALA A 55 22.84 16.42 5.73
C ALA A 55 22.87 15.62 4.42
N ALA A 56 21.73 15.39 3.78
CA ALA A 56 21.67 14.78 2.45
C ALA A 56 22.30 15.67 1.37
N LEU A 57 22.11 17.00 1.44
CA LEU A 57 22.81 17.95 0.56
C LEU A 57 24.32 17.97 0.83
N ASP A 58 24.72 17.99 2.12
CA ASP A 58 26.14 18.03 2.52
C ASP A 58 26.91 16.81 2.03
N SER A 59 26.33 15.62 2.19
CA SER A 59 26.95 14.35 1.82
C SER A 59 26.83 14.04 0.32
N GLY A 60 25.81 14.59 -0.35
CA GLY A 60 25.55 14.46 -1.78
C GLY A 60 26.06 15.65 -2.59
N LEU A 61 25.14 16.48 -3.08
CA LEU A 61 25.41 17.56 -4.02
C LEU A 61 26.62 18.42 -3.64
N PHE A 62 26.63 19.01 -2.44
CA PHE A 62 27.66 19.99 -2.06
C PHE A 62 29.06 19.40 -2.05
N LYS A 63 29.20 18.13 -1.62
CA LYS A 63 30.47 17.41 -1.72
C LYS A 63 30.93 17.25 -3.17
N GLN A 64 30.03 16.96 -4.10
CA GLN A 64 30.36 16.74 -5.52
C GLN A 64 30.79 18.03 -6.23
N ILE A 65 30.23 19.19 -5.84
CA ILE A 65 30.58 20.50 -6.42
C ILE A 65 31.53 21.33 -5.54
N ASN A 66 32.23 20.69 -4.58
CA ASN A 66 33.22 21.33 -3.70
C ASN A 66 32.68 22.53 -2.89
N LEU A 67 31.44 22.46 -2.42
CA LEU A 67 30.84 23.42 -1.51
C LEU A 67 30.81 22.88 -0.07
N ILE A 68 31.01 23.75 0.92
CA ILE A 68 30.76 23.46 2.33
C ILE A 68 29.60 24.32 2.80
N ARG A 69 28.57 23.68 3.36
CA ARG A 69 27.47 24.40 3.98
C ARG A 69 27.90 25.13 5.25
N ASP A 70 27.52 26.39 5.38
CA ASP A 70 27.63 27.12 6.63
C ASP A 70 26.57 26.59 7.63
N LYS A 71 27.05 25.85 8.64
CA LYS A 71 26.18 25.25 9.67
C LYS A 71 25.66 26.27 10.68
N ASN A 72 26.23 27.48 10.75
CA ASN A 72 25.75 28.55 11.62
C ASN A 72 24.58 29.32 11.00
N TYR A 73 24.34 29.15 9.69
CA TYR A 73 23.21 29.76 9.01
C TYR A 73 21.92 28.99 9.29
N LYS A 74 20.90 29.69 9.78
CA LYS A 74 19.57 29.10 10.03
C LYS A 74 18.74 29.08 8.73
N THR A 75 18.62 27.90 8.14
CA THR A 75 17.74 27.64 6.99
C THR A 75 16.27 27.90 7.34
N THR A 76 15.55 28.54 6.41
CA THR A 76 14.10 28.76 6.51
C THR A 76 13.35 27.53 5.99
N ALA A 77 12.46 26.96 6.80
CA ALA A 77 11.53 25.91 6.36
C ALA A 77 10.19 26.58 6.03
N LEU A 78 9.80 26.59 4.76
CA LEU A 78 8.58 27.24 4.29
C LEU A 78 7.56 26.21 3.80
N GLN A 79 6.35 26.28 4.34
CA GLN A 79 5.22 25.51 3.84
C GLN A 79 4.35 26.45 3.02
N LEU A 80 4.20 26.16 1.72
CA LEU A 80 3.37 26.99 0.86
C LEU A 80 1.90 26.72 1.15
N SER A 81 1.04 27.73 0.93
CA SER A 81 -0.40 27.64 1.16
C SER A 81 -1.21 27.67 -0.13
N LYS A 82 -0.61 28.08 -1.24
CA LYS A 82 -1.27 28.20 -2.54
C LYS A 82 -0.39 27.70 -3.66
N GLN A 83 -0.99 27.00 -4.62
CA GLN A 83 -0.32 26.48 -5.80
C GLN A 83 0.38 27.57 -6.64
N ASN A 84 -0.16 28.79 -6.69
CA ASN A 84 0.45 29.90 -7.45
C ASN A 84 1.76 30.45 -6.84
N GLN A 85 2.18 29.93 -5.69
CA GLN A 85 3.48 30.21 -5.06
C GLN A 85 4.58 29.24 -5.50
N ILE A 86 4.23 28.12 -6.13
CA ILE A 86 5.18 27.14 -6.66
C ILE A 86 6.15 27.82 -7.63
N GLY A 87 7.45 27.54 -7.49
CA GLY A 87 8.51 28.11 -8.32
C GLY A 87 8.85 29.58 -8.03
N LYS A 88 8.15 30.24 -7.09
CA LYS A 88 8.44 31.62 -6.70
C LYS A 88 9.30 31.62 -5.45
N ILE A 89 10.61 31.84 -5.64
CA ILE A 89 11.56 31.99 -4.55
C ILE A 89 11.68 33.48 -4.21
N THR A 90 11.17 33.88 -3.04
CA THR A 90 11.44 35.23 -2.48
C THR A 90 12.68 35.14 -1.61
N ILE A 91 13.75 35.81 -2.05
CA ILE A 91 15.06 35.73 -1.39
C ILE A 91 15.30 36.99 -0.56
N ASP A 92 15.53 36.79 0.74
CA ASP A 92 16.09 37.83 1.61
C ASP A 92 17.63 37.74 1.63
N TRP A 93 18.25 38.42 0.66
CA TRP A 93 19.72 38.47 0.52
C TRP A 93 20.44 39.20 1.66
N SER A 94 19.71 39.91 2.53
CA SER A 94 20.34 40.73 3.58
C SER A 94 21.02 39.88 4.66
N ARG A 95 20.47 38.69 4.94
CA ARG A 95 20.91 37.80 6.03
C ARG A 95 22.17 37.00 5.70
N SER A 96 22.54 36.95 4.42
CA SER A 96 23.59 36.08 3.89
C SER A 96 24.45 36.79 2.84
N ALA A 97 24.42 38.12 2.77
CA ALA A 97 25.08 38.93 1.74
C ALA A 97 26.58 38.62 1.55
N ASN A 98 27.24 38.11 2.59
CA ASN A 98 28.66 37.74 2.59
C ASN A 98 28.93 36.28 2.15
N SER A 99 27.89 35.48 1.90
CA SER A 99 28.04 34.12 1.36
C SER A 99 28.34 34.16 -0.13
N ASN A 100 29.15 33.22 -0.62
CA ASN A 100 29.46 33.13 -2.05
C ASN A 100 28.33 32.47 -2.85
N PHE A 101 27.64 31.52 -2.19
CA PHE A 101 26.64 30.68 -2.82
C PHE A 101 25.41 30.53 -1.92
N HIS A 102 24.25 30.43 -2.57
CA HIS A 102 22.94 30.43 -1.93
C HIS A 102 22.10 29.30 -2.53
N ALA A 103 21.82 28.28 -1.74
CA ALA A 103 21.08 27.10 -2.16
C ALA A 103 19.62 27.14 -1.70
N TYR A 104 18.73 26.68 -2.59
CA TYR A 104 17.29 26.59 -2.37
C TYR A 104 16.80 25.20 -2.77
N VAL A 105 15.96 24.62 -1.93
CA VAL A 105 15.35 23.33 -2.20
C VAL A 105 13.83 23.48 -2.30
N GLU A 106 13.28 22.93 -3.38
CA GLU A 106 11.84 22.91 -3.64
C GLU A 106 11.36 21.46 -3.62
N LEU A 107 10.33 21.17 -2.81
CA LEU A 107 9.74 19.85 -2.62
C LEU A 107 8.25 19.89 -2.93
N TYR A 108 7.85 19.47 -4.12
CA TYR A 108 6.44 19.49 -4.52
C TYR A 108 5.90 18.09 -4.79
N GLU A 109 4.80 17.73 -4.14
CA GLU A 109 4.08 16.51 -4.48
C GLU A 109 3.10 16.78 -5.62
N MET A 110 3.15 15.94 -6.65
CA MET A 110 2.31 15.97 -7.85
C MET A 110 1.62 14.63 -8.06
N SER A 111 0.51 14.63 -8.78
CA SER A 111 -0.13 13.39 -9.20
C SER A 111 0.61 12.78 -10.40
N PRO A 112 0.58 11.44 -10.57
CA PRO A 112 1.15 10.79 -11.76
C PRO A 112 0.56 11.31 -13.07
N GLU A 113 -0.75 11.61 -13.10
CA GLU A 113 -1.45 12.18 -14.26
C GLU A 113 -0.82 13.51 -14.67
N PHE A 114 -0.57 14.40 -13.69
CA PHE A 114 -0.01 15.72 -13.94
C PHE A 114 1.39 15.60 -14.58
N VAL A 115 2.23 14.71 -14.06
CA VAL A 115 3.59 14.47 -14.58
C VAL A 115 3.57 14.02 -16.03
N ILE A 116 2.66 13.11 -16.39
CA ILE A 116 2.53 12.57 -17.75
C ILE A 116 1.95 13.60 -18.71
N GLN A 117 0.84 14.26 -18.33
CA GLN A 117 0.18 15.26 -19.18
C GLN A 117 1.12 16.42 -19.52
N ASN A 118 1.97 16.82 -18.59
CA ASN A 118 2.96 17.88 -18.78
C ASN A 118 4.31 17.36 -19.32
N LYS A 119 4.41 16.07 -19.65
CA LYS A 119 5.61 15.41 -20.21
C LYS A 119 6.88 15.63 -19.38
N LEU A 120 6.74 15.65 -18.05
CA LEU A 120 7.86 15.85 -17.13
C LEU A 120 8.72 14.59 -16.98
N ALA A 121 8.13 13.40 -17.14
CA ALA A 121 8.84 12.13 -17.19
C ALA A 121 8.13 11.14 -18.15
N GLN A 122 8.89 10.19 -18.70
CA GLN A 122 8.34 9.06 -19.43
C GLN A 122 8.08 7.90 -18.46
N ILE A 123 6.83 7.77 -18.03
CA ILE A 123 6.39 6.69 -17.13
C ILE A 123 5.72 5.59 -17.97
N PRO A 124 6.17 4.32 -17.89
CA PRO A 124 5.50 3.22 -18.59
C PRO A 124 4.04 3.08 -18.12
N PRO A 125 3.06 2.89 -19.04
CA PRO A 125 1.66 2.71 -18.65
C PRO A 125 1.43 1.57 -17.64
N SER A 126 2.23 0.51 -17.72
CA SER A 126 2.16 -0.64 -16.80
C SER A 126 2.49 -0.32 -15.35
N LYS A 127 3.10 0.84 -15.07
CA LYS A 127 3.45 1.28 -13.71
C LYS A 127 2.49 2.32 -13.16
N PHE A 128 1.57 2.82 -13.98
CA PHE A 128 0.72 3.96 -13.61
C PHE A 128 -0.07 3.70 -12.33
N ASP A 129 -0.78 2.57 -12.27
CA ASP A 129 -1.60 2.17 -11.11
C ASP A 129 -0.77 1.86 -9.85
N SER A 130 0.55 1.76 -9.97
CA SER A 130 1.45 1.45 -8.84
C SER A 130 2.08 2.68 -8.21
N ILE A 131 1.93 3.86 -8.81
CA ILE A 131 2.49 5.12 -8.32
C ILE A 131 1.37 5.90 -7.62
N SER A 132 1.55 6.19 -6.34
CA SER A 132 0.59 6.98 -5.55
C SER A 132 0.81 8.48 -5.74
N SER A 133 2.07 8.93 -5.75
CA SER A 133 2.43 10.34 -6.01
C SER A 133 3.85 10.49 -6.53
N VAL A 134 4.17 11.65 -7.10
CA VAL A 134 5.52 11.99 -7.60
C VAL A 134 6.01 13.25 -6.91
N TRP A 135 7.20 13.19 -6.31
CA TRP A 135 7.83 14.31 -5.66
C TRP A 135 8.84 14.99 -6.59
N TYR A 136 8.57 16.25 -6.93
CA TYR A 136 9.51 17.18 -7.54
C TYR A 136 10.49 17.66 -6.48
N ILE A 137 11.77 17.29 -6.62
CA ILE A 137 12.85 17.67 -5.73
C ILE A 137 13.85 18.49 -6.55
N SER A 138 13.77 19.81 -6.47
CA SER A 138 14.70 20.69 -7.18
C SER A 138 15.67 21.36 -6.23
N CYS A 139 16.93 21.39 -6.61
CA CYS A 139 17.96 22.16 -5.93
C CYS A 139 18.49 23.22 -6.89
N ASN A 140 18.36 24.49 -6.49
CA ASN A 140 18.88 25.64 -7.21
C ASN A 140 20.01 26.27 -6.38
N ILE A 141 21.13 26.62 -7.02
CA ILE A 141 22.21 27.37 -6.38
C ILE A 141 22.47 28.64 -7.19
N TYR A 142 22.53 29.75 -6.48
CA TYR A 142 22.83 31.07 -7.01
C TYR A 142 24.17 31.58 -6.50
N ASN A 143 24.87 32.35 -7.31
CA ASN A 143 26.05 33.11 -6.88
C ASN A 143 25.64 34.48 -6.30
N GLN A 144 26.62 35.25 -5.81
CA GLN A 144 26.43 36.63 -5.31
C GLN A 144 25.81 37.61 -6.33
N ARG A 145 26.01 37.35 -7.64
CA ARG A 145 25.39 38.14 -8.72
C ARG A 145 23.95 37.75 -8.99
N ARG A 146 23.41 36.80 -8.21
CA ARG A 146 22.05 36.24 -8.35
C ARG A 146 21.85 35.46 -9.66
N GLU A 147 22.94 34.99 -10.24
CA GLU A 147 22.92 34.12 -11.41
C GLU A 147 22.78 32.67 -10.96
N THR A 148 21.93 31.90 -11.63
CA THR A 148 21.79 30.46 -11.40
C THR A 148 23.04 29.75 -11.90
N ILE A 149 23.79 29.11 -11.01
CA ILE A 149 24.99 28.32 -11.35
C ILE A 149 24.72 26.82 -11.35
N PHE A 150 23.64 26.40 -10.68
CA PHE A 150 23.21 25.01 -10.60
C PHE A 150 21.70 24.97 -10.51
N LYS A 151 21.09 24.10 -11.31
CA LYS A 151 19.68 23.76 -11.23
C LYS A 151 19.50 22.34 -11.73
N LYS A 152 19.13 21.43 -10.83
CA LYS A 152 18.84 20.03 -11.16
C LYS A 152 17.63 19.56 -10.37
N THR A 153 16.86 18.66 -10.97
CA THR A 153 15.59 18.18 -10.44
C THR A 153 15.53 16.66 -10.45
N ILE A 154 15.08 16.07 -9.36
CA ILE A 154 14.65 14.67 -9.31
C ILE A 154 13.12 14.62 -9.28
N LEU A 155 12.53 13.79 -10.13
CA LEU A 155 11.13 13.37 -10.07
C LEU A 155 11.08 12.00 -9.39
N LEU A 156 10.79 11.99 -8.10
CA LEU A 156 10.78 10.78 -7.28
C LEU A 156 9.36 10.19 -7.21
N SER A 157 9.08 9.13 -7.94
CA SER A 157 7.79 8.43 -7.84
C SER A 157 7.75 7.57 -6.59
N MET A 158 6.68 7.72 -5.81
CA MET A 158 6.42 6.94 -4.60
C MET A 158 5.52 5.77 -4.96
N MET A 159 6.07 4.57 -4.83
CA MET A 159 5.37 3.32 -5.09
C MET A 159 5.14 2.60 -3.76
N PRO A 160 3.91 2.61 -3.22
CA PRO A 160 3.57 1.84 -2.04
C PRO A 160 3.84 0.36 -2.31
N THR A 161 4.58 -0.27 -1.40
CA THR A 161 4.90 -1.69 -1.46
C THR A 161 4.36 -2.40 -0.24
N LYS A 162 4.01 -3.67 -0.46
CA LYS A 162 3.63 -4.57 0.61
C LYS A 162 4.75 -4.64 1.64
N SER A 163 4.38 -4.54 2.89
CA SER A 163 5.25 -4.66 4.04
C SER A 163 4.64 -5.64 5.03
N ILE A 164 5.26 -5.80 6.20
CA ILE A 164 4.64 -6.52 7.32
C ILE A 164 3.43 -5.78 7.92
N GLY A 165 3.19 -4.53 7.51
CA GLY A 165 1.99 -3.79 7.88
C GLY A 165 0.73 -4.38 7.26
N MET A 166 -0.38 -4.32 8.00
CA MET A 166 -1.71 -4.74 7.56
C MET A 166 -2.75 -3.74 8.11
N GLY A 167 -3.88 -3.56 7.41
CA GLY A 167 -4.96 -2.69 7.87
C GLY A 167 -5.83 -2.17 6.72
N TYR A 168 -6.57 -1.10 6.99
CA TYR A 168 -7.35 -0.43 5.95
C TYR A 168 -6.43 0.37 5.03
N ALA A 169 -6.25 -0.09 3.79
CA ALA A 169 -5.35 0.53 2.83
C ALA A 169 -5.88 1.88 2.33
N ILE A 170 -4.98 2.81 2.05
CA ILE A 170 -5.30 4.14 1.52
C ILE A 170 -4.42 4.43 0.31
N ASP A 171 -4.97 5.19 -0.63
CA ASP A 171 -4.26 5.54 -1.87
C ASP A 171 -3.29 6.72 -1.66
N ILE A 172 -3.70 7.70 -0.85
CA ILE A 172 -2.93 8.92 -0.56
C ILE A 172 -3.01 9.20 0.94
N PRO A 173 -1.87 9.50 1.59
CA PRO A 173 -0.52 9.52 1.04
C PRO A 173 0.05 8.12 0.75
N ALA A 174 1.09 8.07 -0.09
CA ALA A 174 1.78 6.82 -0.46
C ALA A 174 2.35 6.03 0.72
N SER A 175 2.67 6.72 1.83
CA SER A 175 3.23 6.14 3.04
C SER A 175 3.01 7.08 4.23
N THR A 176 3.49 6.69 5.41
CA THR A 176 3.50 7.58 6.58
C THR A 176 4.50 8.73 6.37
N PRO A 177 4.28 9.91 6.99
CA PRO A 177 5.18 11.06 6.85
C PRO A 177 6.66 10.73 7.07
N ALA A 178 6.97 9.87 8.05
CA ALA A 178 8.35 9.47 8.34
C ALA A 178 9.03 8.75 7.16
N PHE A 179 8.31 7.86 6.47
CA PHE A 179 8.84 7.14 5.31
C PHE A 179 8.87 7.99 4.05
N ILE A 180 7.91 8.90 3.87
CA ILE A 180 7.93 9.91 2.79
C ILE A 180 9.18 10.75 2.89
N PHE A 181 9.45 11.36 4.06
CA PHE A 181 10.62 12.22 4.21
C PHE A 181 11.94 11.45 4.19
N LYS A 182 11.96 10.17 4.58
CA LYS A 182 13.12 9.30 4.37
C LYS A 182 13.39 9.06 2.89
N ALA A 183 12.35 8.86 2.08
CA ALA A 183 12.48 8.71 0.64
C ALA A 183 12.90 10.04 -0.04
N ILE A 184 12.32 11.17 0.36
CA ILE A 184 12.73 12.51 -0.10
C ILE A 184 14.19 12.79 0.27
N GLN A 185 14.62 12.48 1.50
CA GLN A 185 16.01 12.62 1.92
C GLN A 185 16.94 11.81 1.00
N LYS A 186 16.55 10.59 0.63
CA LYS A 186 17.29 9.78 -0.34
C LYS A 186 17.28 10.43 -1.72
N GLY A 187 16.16 10.95 -2.20
CA GLY A 187 16.05 11.70 -3.46
C GLY A 187 16.98 12.92 -3.51
N ILE A 188 17.01 13.73 -2.45
CA ILE A 188 17.94 14.86 -2.30
C ILE A 188 19.40 14.40 -2.43
N SER A 189 19.76 13.26 -1.81
CA SER A 189 21.13 12.72 -1.90
C SER A 189 21.56 12.28 -3.30
N LEU A 190 20.60 12.11 -4.22
CA LEU A 190 20.84 11.72 -5.61
C LEU A 190 20.99 12.93 -6.54
N VAL A 191 20.67 14.15 -6.08
CA VAL A 191 20.90 15.37 -6.85
C VAL A 191 22.42 15.54 -7.08
N SER A 192 22.82 15.63 -8.35
CA SER A 192 24.22 15.65 -8.77
C SER A 192 24.44 16.61 -9.96
N PRO A 193 25.65 17.15 -10.18
CA PRO A 193 26.00 17.80 -11.43
C PRO A 193 25.94 16.88 -12.66
N ASN A 194 26.02 15.56 -12.47
CA ASN A 194 26.17 14.59 -13.56
C ASN A 194 24.84 14.04 -14.10
N ILE A 195 23.71 14.46 -13.53
CA ILE A 195 22.39 14.04 -13.98
C ILE A 195 21.83 15.04 -15.00
N ASP A 196 20.85 14.62 -15.78
CA ASP A 196 20.08 15.52 -16.63
C ASP A 196 19.40 16.61 -15.79
N ASP A 197 18.94 17.68 -16.45
CA ASP A 197 18.27 18.80 -15.74
C ASP A 197 17.05 18.33 -14.93
N MET A 198 16.43 17.24 -15.37
CA MET A 198 15.34 16.56 -14.70
C MET A 198 15.49 15.04 -14.89
N GLU A 199 15.66 14.30 -13.79
CA GLU A 199 15.80 12.84 -13.79
C GLU A 199 14.66 12.17 -13.04
N TYR A 200 14.11 11.09 -13.60
CA TYR A 200 13.03 10.31 -12.99
C TYR A 200 13.57 9.10 -12.23
N ILE A 201 13.13 8.92 -10.98
CA ILE A 201 13.59 7.86 -10.09
C ILE A 201 12.39 7.23 -9.36
N GLU A 202 12.44 5.92 -9.15
CA GLU A 202 11.39 5.18 -8.44
C GLU A 202 11.80 4.87 -7.00
N ALA A 203 10.90 5.15 -6.05
CA ALA A 203 11.06 4.83 -4.64
C ALA A 203 9.95 3.89 -4.16
N LYS A 204 10.36 2.69 -3.74
CA LYS A 204 9.48 1.76 -3.04
C LYS A 204 9.37 2.18 -1.57
N VAL A 205 8.16 2.46 -1.11
CA VAL A 205 7.88 2.88 0.27
C VAL A 205 6.92 1.89 0.94
N PRO A 206 7.03 1.64 2.25
CA PRO A 206 6.02 0.84 2.96
C PRO A 206 4.65 1.53 2.88
N ALA A 207 3.59 0.78 2.59
CA ALA A 207 2.23 1.36 2.58
C ALA A 207 1.84 1.95 3.94
N ALA A 208 1.00 2.99 3.92
CA ALA A 208 0.30 3.48 5.10
C ALA A 208 -1.12 2.93 5.14
N TYR A 209 -1.67 2.87 6.35
CA TYR A 209 -3.02 2.37 6.59
C TYR A 209 -3.79 3.41 7.42
N ALA A 210 -5.08 3.55 7.15
CA ALA A 210 -5.97 4.33 7.98
C ALA A 210 -6.17 3.63 9.33
N THR A 211 -6.27 4.40 10.39
CA THR A 211 -6.65 3.85 11.70
C THR A 211 -8.08 3.36 11.69
N ASP A 212 -8.37 2.27 12.39
CA ASP A 212 -9.70 1.69 12.47
C ASP A 212 -9.95 1.08 13.86
N ASN A 213 -11.20 0.81 14.20
CA ASN A 213 -11.57 0.18 15.48
C ASN A 213 -11.88 -1.32 15.34
N PHE A 214 -11.42 -1.95 14.26
CA PHE A 214 -11.74 -3.33 13.91
C PHE A 214 -10.53 -4.24 13.80
N TRP A 215 -9.69 -4.04 12.79
CA TRP A 215 -8.48 -4.80 12.55
C TRP A 215 -7.28 -4.23 13.31
N MET A 216 -7.12 -2.91 13.35
CA MET A 216 -5.94 -2.29 13.98
C MET A 216 -5.68 -2.79 15.42
N PRO A 217 -6.68 -2.93 16.31
CA PRO A 217 -6.45 -3.47 17.66
C PRO A 217 -5.93 -4.91 17.66
N PHE A 218 -6.42 -5.75 16.73
CA PHE A 218 -6.01 -7.15 16.60
C PHE A 218 -4.63 -7.31 15.96
N LEU A 219 -4.22 -6.37 15.10
CA LEU A 219 -2.95 -6.42 14.37
C LEU A 219 -1.78 -5.81 15.13
N HIS A 220 -2.06 -5.08 16.22
CA HIS A 220 -1.07 -4.27 16.91
C HIS A 220 0.05 -5.11 17.52
N ASN A 221 1.29 -4.91 17.06
CA ASN A 221 2.50 -5.58 17.55
C ASN A 221 2.47 -7.12 17.51
N GLU A 222 1.51 -7.71 16.79
CA GLU A 222 1.44 -9.14 16.61
C GLU A 222 2.49 -9.69 15.63
N SER A 223 2.79 -10.98 15.71
CA SER A 223 3.68 -11.61 14.74
C SER A 223 2.95 -11.88 13.43
N ARG A 224 3.61 -11.57 12.29
CA ARG A 224 3.08 -11.86 10.96
C ARG A 224 3.61 -13.20 10.46
N ILE A 225 2.69 -14.07 10.09
CA ILE A 225 3.00 -15.34 9.42
C ILE A 225 2.95 -15.08 7.93
N GLN A 226 4.08 -15.27 7.25
CA GLN A 226 4.20 -15.13 5.81
C GLN A 226 3.80 -16.42 5.10
N PHE A 227 3.12 -16.31 3.97
CA PHE A 227 2.77 -17.45 3.13
C PHE A 227 3.74 -17.58 1.95
N ASP A 228 4.10 -18.82 1.63
CA ASP A 228 4.65 -19.17 0.33
C ASP A 228 3.52 -19.70 -0.56
N THR A 229 3.26 -18.98 -1.64
CA THR A 229 2.25 -19.34 -2.66
C THR A 229 2.85 -19.48 -4.06
N SER A 230 4.17 -19.67 -4.15
CA SER A 230 4.90 -19.84 -5.42
C SER A 230 4.55 -21.14 -6.14
N LYS A 231 4.23 -22.17 -5.37
CA LYS A 231 3.75 -23.50 -5.80
C LYS A 231 2.21 -23.53 -5.76
N PRO A 232 1.53 -24.59 -6.24
CA PRO A 232 0.06 -24.72 -6.12
C PRO A 232 -0.44 -24.97 -4.68
N PHE A 233 0.33 -24.55 -3.69
CA PHE A 233 0.04 -24.69 -2.27
C PHE A 233 -0.03 -23.30 -1.63
N ILE A 234 -0.86 -23.18 -0.61
CA ILE A 234 -0.74 -22.17 0.43
C ILE A 234 0.10 -22.82 1.54
N SER A 235 1.34 -22.37 1.67
CA SER A 235 2.32 -22.94 2.60
C SER A 235 2.69 -21.92 3.68
N TYR A 236 2.71 -22.32 4.95
CA TYR A 236 3.14 -21.45 6.05
C TYR A 236 3.60 -22.23 7.27
N ASN A 237 4.39 -21.61 8.14
CA ASN A 237 4.81 -22.22 9.41
C ASN A 237 3.95 -21.69 10.56
N ASN A 238 3.60 -22.58 11.49
CA ASN A 238 3.04 -22.23 12.79
C ASN A 238 3.79 -22.99 13.92
N SER A 239 3.28 -22.90 15.15
CA SER A 239 3.86 -23.59 16.32
C SER A 239 3.92 -25.12 16.20
N ILE A 240 3.10 -25.71 15.32
CA ILE A 240 3.03 -27.16 15.07
C ILE A 240 3.89 -27.56 13.85
N GLY A 241 4.48 -26.59 13.14
CA GLY A 241 5.37 -26.78 12.00
C GLY A 241 4.76 -26.34 10.67
N LEU A 242 5.33 -26.84 9.58
CA LEU A 242 4.93 -26.50 8.21
C LEU A 242 3.52 -27.02 7.90
N GLN A 243 2.64 -26.11 7.49
CA GLN A 243 1.30 -26.39 6.98
C GLN A 243 1.28 -26.23 5.46
N LEU A 244 0.62 -27.16 4.76
CA LEU A 244 0.52 -27.26 3.32
C LEU A 244 -0.94 -27.46 2.94
N LEU A 245 -1.52 -26.43 2.34
CA LEU A 245 -2.93 -26.38 1.99
C LEU A 245 -3.07 -26.26 0.48
N ARG A 246 -4.03 -26.96 -0.12
CA ARG A 246 -4.35 -26.82 -1.55
C ARG A 246 -5.79 -26.38 -1.74
N THR A 247 -5.99 -25.51 -2.72
CA THR A 247 -7.31 -25.09 -3.18
C THR A 247 -7.39 -25.42 -4.67
N PRO A 248 -7.74 -26.67 -5.03
CA PRO A 248 -8.02 -27.03 -6.42
C PRO A 248 -9.08 -26.13 -7.08
N PRO A 249 -9.14 -26.06 -8.41
CA PRO A 249 -10.16 -25.25 -9.09
C PRO A 249 -11.58 -25.68 -8.77
N ALA A 250 -12.51 -24.72 -8.73
CA ALA A 250 -13.92 -25.00 -8.58
C ALA A 250 -14.53 -25.62 -9.84
N GLN A 251 -15.50 -26.52 -9.66
CA GLN A 251 -16.29 -27.12 -10.74
C GLN A 251 -17.70 -26.55 -10.71
N MET A 252 -18.19 -26.07 -11.86
CA MET A 252 -19.53 -25.48 -11.98
C MET A 252 -20.40 -26.33 -12.90
N ASN A 253 -21.55 -26.79 -12.38
CA ASN A 253 -22.53 -27.57 -13.12
C ASN A 253 -23.84 -26.77 -13.23
N LYS A 254 -24.28 -26.51 -14.47
CA LYS A 254 -25.55 -25.81 -14.71
C LYS A 254 -26.74 -26.68 -14.28
N ILE A 255 -27.65 -26.10 -13.50
CA ILE A 255 -28.86 -26.76 -13.04
C ILE A 255 -29.94 -26.64 -14.11
N ASN A 256 -30.36 -27.78 -14.67
CA ASN A 256 -31.47 -27.82 -15.62
C ASN A 256 -32.81 -27.73 -14.89
N GLN A 257 -33.36 -26.52 -14.82
CA GLN A 257 -34.64 -26.24 -14.17
C GLN A 257 -35.86 -26.87 -14.90
N ARG A 258 -35.69 -27.27 -16.17
CA ARG A 258 -36.77 -27.86 -16.99
C ARG A 258 -36.92 -29.35 -16.77
N ASP A 259 -35.85 -30.03 -16.35
CA ASP A 259 -35.89 -31.46 -16.04
C ASP A 259 -36.56 -31.69 -14.68
N LYS A 260 -37.81 -32.16 -14.71
CA LYS A 260 -38.59 -32.50 -13.51
C LYS A 260 -38.54 -34.00 -13.19
N SER A 261 -37.66 -34.76 -13.83
CA SER A 261 -37.52 -36.18 -13.53
C SER A 261 -36.99 -36.38 -12.11
N ILE A 262 -37.42 -37.46 -11.45
CA ILE A 262 -36.92 -37.83 -10.12
C ILE A 262 -35.43 -38.20 -10.13
N ASN A 263 -34.88 -38.48 -11.32
CA ASN A 263 -33.46 -38.79 -11.52
C ASN A 263 -32.61 -37.53 -11.69
N ASN A 264 -33.21 -36.33 -11.72
CA ASN A 264 -32.45 -35.09 -11.73
C ASN A 264 -31.66 -34.97 -10.42
N PRO A 265 -30.32 -34.87 -10.45
CA PRO A 265 -29.50 -34.78 -9.23
C PRO A 265 -29.80 -33.54 -8.37
N TYR A 266 -30.53 -32.57 -8.91
CA TYR A 266 -30.93 -31.34 -8.23
C TYR A 266 -32.43 -31.25 -7.97
N PHE A 267 -33.16 -32.36 -8.04
CA PHE A 267 -34.63 -32.41 -7.90
C PHE A 267 -35.12 -31.65 -6.65
N ASP A 268 -34.47 -31.85 -5.51
CA ASP A 268 -34.81 -31.22 -4.22
C ASP A 268 -34.54 -29.70 -4.19
N MET A 269 -33.66 -29.20 -5.06
CA MET A 269 -33.35 -27.78 -5.17
C MET A 269 -34.31 -27.02 -6.07
N LEU A 270 -35.01 -27.71 -6.98
CA LEU A 270 -35.93 -27.08 -7.93
C LEU A 270 -37.07 -26.29 -7.25
N PRO A 271 -37.70 -26.76 -6.15
CA PRO A 271 -38.72 -25.98 -5.45
C PRO A 271 -38.18 -24.70 -4.82
N VAL A 272 -36.96 -24.73 -4.29
CA VAL A 272 -36.28 -23.57 -3.68
C VAL A 272 -36.02 -22.50 -4.74
N ILE A 273 -35.47 -22.91 -5.89
CA ILE A 273 -35.21 -22.04 -7.04
C ILE A 273 -36.53 -21.43 -7.55
N LYS A 274 -37.59 -22.24 -7.70
CA LYS A 274 -38.90 -21.77 -8.18
C LYS A 274 -39.58 -20.76 -7.26
N LYS A 275 -39.40 -20.85 -5.94
CA LYS A 275 -39.99 -19.87 -4.99
C LYS A 275 -39.41 -18.47 -5.13
N ARG A 276 -38.22 -18.31 -5.73
CA ARG A 276 -37.55 -17.02 -5.95
C ARG A 276 -38.06 -16.24 -7.18
N LEU A 277 -39.12 -16.70 -7.85
CA LEU A 277 -39.58 -16.18 -9.15
C LEU A 277 -39.69 -14.65 -9.23
N GLY A 278 -38.65 -14.08 -9.83
CA GLY A 278 -38.58 -12.74 -10.41
C GLY A 278 -37.62 -12.70 -11.61
N SER A 279 -37.44 -13.80 -12.34
CA SER A 279 -36.80 -13.86 -13.67
C SER A 279 -36.68 -15.32 -14.13
N SER A 280 -37.39 -15.71 -15.18
CA SER A 280 -37.16 -16.97 -15.91
C SER A 280 -35.91 -16.93 -16.79
N VAL A 281 -35.11 -15.86 -16.70
CA VAL A 281 -33.93 -15.57 -17.53
C VAL A 281 -32.63 -15.99 -16.83
N ASN A 282 -32.62 -16.10 -15.50
CA ASN A 282 -31.38 -16.34 -14.75
C ASN A 282 -30.94 -17.81 -14.79
N GLU A 283 -29.62 -18.01 -14.79
CA GLU A 283 -29.00 -19.34 -14.76
C GLU A 283 -28.64 -19.72 -13.33
N TYR A 284 -28.73 -21.01 -13.01
CA TYR A 284 -28.43 -21.53 -11.68
C TYR A 284 -27.37 -22.60 -11.79
N TYR A 285 -26.44 -22.60 -10.85
CA TYR A 285 -25.28 -23.47 -10.87
C TYR A 285 -25.11 -24.17 -9.52
N HIS A 286 -24.79 -25.44 -9.58
CA HIS A 286 -24.20 -26.19 -8.48
C HIS A 286 -22.68 -26.08 -8.60
N VAL A 287 -22.03 -25.59 -7.56
CA VAL A 287 -20.59 -25.37 -7.53
C VAL A 287 -19.95 -26.25 -6.48
N LEU A 288 -18.94 -27.00 -6.89
CA LEU A 288 -18.12 -27.84 -6.04
C LEU A 288 -16.72 -27.22 -5.96
N GLN A 289 -16.28 -26.89 -4.75
CA GLN A 289 -14.94 -26.40 -4.47
C GLN A 289 -14.22 -27.43 -3.59
N PRO A 290 -13.34 -28.26 -4.18
CA PRO A 290 -12.48 -29.15 -3.40
C PRO A 290 -11.45 -28.34 -2.63
N LEU A 291 -11.07 -28.80 -1.45
CA LEU A 291 -9.99 -28.27 -0.60
C LEU A 291 -9.23 -29.44 0.02
N ARG A 292 -7.92 -29.28 0.26
CA ARG A 292 -7.09 -30.34 0.84
C ARG A 292 -6.15 -29.79 1.90
N ASP A 293 -6.19 -30.33 3.11
CA ASP A 293 -5.11 -30.21 4.10
C ASP A 293 -4.14 -31.38 3.89
N VAL A 294 -2.96 -31.09 3.33
CA VAL A 294 -2.00 -32.13 2.93
C VAL A 294 -1.31 -32.75 4.13
N ASN A 295 -1.06 -31.96 5.18
CA ASN A 295 -0.37 -32.46 6.38
C ASN A 295 -1.27 -33.39 7.19
N ARG A 296 -2.57 -33.10 7.26
CA ARG A 296 -3.55 -33.90 8.03
C ARG A 296 -4.19 -35.01 7.23
N ASP A 297 -3.89 -35.12 5.93
CA ASP A 297 -4.52 -36.10 5.05
C ASP A 297 -6.05 -35.95 4.94
N LEU A 298 -6.56 -34.70 4.97
CA LEU A 298 -8.00 -34.41 4.94
C LEU A 298 -8.45 -33.74 3.63
N ASP A 299 -9.48 -34.31 3.01
CA ASP A 299 -10.16 -33.76 1.83
C ASP A 299 -11.52 -33.18 2.21
N TYR A 300 -11.73 -31.91 1.85
CA TYR A 300 -13.01 -31.24 2.03
C TYR A 300 -13.63 -30.90 0.69
N ASN A 301 -14.96 -30.85 0.68
CA ASN A 301 -15.72 -30.31 -0.44
C ASN A 301 -16.67 -29.23 0.08
N ILE A 302 -16.58 -28.04 -0.50
CA ILE A 302 -17.58 -26.99 -0.32
C ILE A 302 -18.56 -27.07 -1.48
N VAL A 303 -19.84 -27.28 -1.17
CA VAL A 303 -20.93 -27.26 -2.13
C VAL A 303 -21.73 -25.98 -1.96
N ALA A 304 -21.85 -25.22 -3.04
CA ALA A 304 -22.64 -23.98 -3.07
C ALA A 304 -23.59 -23.95 -4.26
N TYR A 305 -24.71 -23.25 -4.09
CA TYR A 305 -25.68 -23.01 -5.15
C TYR A 305 -25.71 -21.52 -5.49
N LEU A 306 -25.46 -21.22 -6.76
CA LEU A 306 -25.33 -19.85 -7.26
C LEU A 306 -26.40 -19.54 -8.30
N GLU A 307 -26.81 -18.29 -8.33
CA GLU A 307 -27.62 -17.67 -9.36
C GLU A 307 -26.72 -16.69 -10.14
N LEU A 308 -26.68 -16.85 -11.46
CA LEU A 308 -26.01 -15.93 -12.37
C LEU A 308 -27.06 -14.97 -12.95
N ASN A 309 -26.94 -13.69 -12.62
CA ASN A 309 -27.82 -12.66 -13.13
C ASN A 309 -27.38 -12.23 -14.53
N LEU A 310 -28.10 -12.69 -15.55
CA LEU A 310 -27.79 -12.42 -16.97
C LEU A 310 -28.25 -11.05 -17.46
N SER A 311 -29.08 -10.34 -16.67
CA SER A 311 -29.57 -9.00 -16.99
C SER A 311 -29.56 -8.13 -15.73
N PRO A 312 -28.39 -7.62 -15.27
CA PRO A 312 -28.36 -6.65 -14.20
C PRO A 312 -29.15 -5.40 -14.67
N ASN A 313 -30.33 -5.16 -14.12
CA ASN A 313 -31.06 -3.93 -14.41
C ASN A 313 -30.23 -2.74 -13.89
N ASP A 314 -29.84 -1.84 -14.78
CA ASP A 314 -29.08 -0.62 -14.45
C ASP A 314 -29.77 0.29 -13.41
N SER A 315 -31.08 0.10 -13.19
CA SER A 315 -31.90 0.86 -12.24
C SER A 315 -31.83 0.37 -10.78
N GLU A 316 -31.40 -0.88 -10.55
CA GLU A 316 -31.17 -1.43 -9.20
C GLU A 316 -29.66 -1.56 -8.98
N GLY A 317 -29.02 -0.45 -8.59
CA GLY A 317 -27.56 -0.31 -8.49
C GLY A 317 -26.80 -1.60 -8.12
N SER A 318 -25.92 -2.04 -9.03
CA SER A 318 -24.81 -2.97 -8.80
C SER A 318 -25.14 -4.23 -7.99
N ARG A 319 -26.17 -5.00 -8.35
CA ARG A 319 -26.24 -6.40 -7.89
C ARG A 319 -25.07 -7.18 -8.49
N SER A 320 -24.34 -7.93 -7.65
CA SER A 320 -23.28 -8.83 -8.10
C SER A 320 -23.81 -9.74 -9.22
N PRO A 321 -23.05 -9.95 -10.32
CA PRO A 321 -23.47 -10.86 -11.38
C PRO A 321 -23.62 -12.30 -10.88
N ILE A 322 -22.94 -12.64 -9.77
CA ILE A 322 -23.01 -13.94 -9.10
C ILE A 322 -23.64 -13.73 -7.72
N ILE A 323 -24.77 -14.38 -7.49
CA ILE A 323 -25.55 -14.30 -6.26
C ILE A 323 -25.58 -15.69 -5.60
N PHE A 324 -25.22 -15.78 -4.33
CA PHE A 324 -25.41 -17.02 -3.57
C PHE A 324 -26.90 -17.22 -3.27
N LEU A 325 -27.40 -18.44 -3.43
CA LEU A 325 -28.74 -18.74 -2.94
C LEU A 325 -28.79 -18.59 -1.41
N PRO A 326 -29.91 -18.10 -0.84
CA PRO A 326 -29.95 -17.57 0.51
C PRO A 326 -30.20 -18.69 1.53
N GLY A 327 -29.84 -18.45 2.79
CA GLY A 327 -30.01 -19.44 3.86
C GLY A 327 -28.95 -20.55 3.85
N ASN A 328 -29.15 -21.56 4.71
CA ASN A 328 -28.15 -22.58 5.03
C ASN A 328 -28.23 -23.81 4.12
N MET A 329 -28.24 -23.59 2.80
CA MET A 329 -28.28 -24.68 1.81
C MET A 329 -26.92 -25.06 1.25
N HIS A 330 -25.89 -24.27 1.56
CA HIS A 330 -24.52 -24.59 1.17
C HIS A 330 -23.91 -25.50 2.22
N THR A 331 -23.21 -26.54 1.78
CA THR A 331 -22.80 -27.66 2.63
C THR A 331 -21.30 -27.83 2.61
N ILE A 332 -20.74 -28.23 3.74
CA ILE A 332 -19.34 -28.57 3.91
C ILE A 332 -19.26 -30.06 4.16
N PHE A 333 -18.50 -30.74 3.31
CA PHE A 333 -18.21 -32.17 3.45
C PHE A 333 -16.76 -32.38 3.85
N LEU A 334 -16.53 -33.36 4.71
CA LEU A 334 -15.25 -34.03 4.91
C LEU A 334 -15.39 -35.39 4.25
N ASP A 335 -14.64 -35.63 3.18
CA ASP A 335 -14.87 -36.74 2.26
C ASP A 335 -16.33 -36.78 1.76
N GLN A 336 -17.14 -37.71 2.26
CA GLN A 336 -18.56 -37.87 1.94
C GLN A 336 -19.49 -37.43 3.07
N ASP A 337 -18.96 -37.16 4.26
CA ASP A 337 -19.74 -36.83 5.44
C ASP A 337 -20.02 -35.33 5.51
N SER A 338 -21.29 -34.95 5.63
CA SER A 338 -21.68 -33.56 5.89
C SER A 338 -21.26 -33.18 7.30
N ILE A 339 -20.34 -32.24 7.41
CA ILE A 339 -19.81 -31.75 8.69
C ILE A 339 -20.24 -30.32 8.99
N GLY A 340 -21.00 -29.69 8.09
CA GLY A 340 -21.34 -28.28 8.26
C GLY A 340 -22.21 -27.72 7.15
N SER A 341 -22.73 -26.52 7.41
CA SER A 341 -23.45 -25.73 6.43
C SER A 341 -23.20 -24.25 6.65
N PHE A 342 -23.43 -23.45 5.62
CA PHE A 342 -23.22 -22.01 5.67
C PHE A 342 -24.20 -21.23 4.80
N SER A 343 -24.30 -19.95 5.08
CA SER A 343 -24.98 -18.93 4.27
C SER A 343 -24.00 -17.84 3.86
N VAL A 344 -24.32 -17.12 2.79
CA VAL A 344 -23.52 -15.99 2.32
C VAL A 344 -24.41 -14.77 2.18
N GLU A 345 -23.97 -13.67 2.79
CA GLU A 345 -24.53 -12.34 2.61
C GLU A 345 -23.53 -11.44 1.90
N GLU A 346 -24.01 -10.51 1.08
CA GLU A 346 -23.18 -9.57 0.33
C GLU A 346 -23.35 -8.15 0.85
N THR A 347 -22.30 -7.32 0.72
CA THR A 347 -22.32 -5.91 1.09
C THR A 347 -22.78 -5.67 2.54
N VAL A 348 -22.14 -6.36 3.47
CA VAL A 348 -22.49 -6.32 4.89
C VAL A 348 -21.80 -5.14 5.56
N VAL A 349 -22.60 -4.23 6.12
CA VAL A 349 -22.10 -3.11 6.92
C VAL A 349 -21.76 -3.63 8.32
N GLU A 350 -20.49 -3.55 8.68
CA GLU A 350 -20.02 -4.05 9.98
C GLU A 350 -20.48 -3.13 11.11
N LYS A 351 -21.27 -3.69 12.02
CA LYS A 351 -21.90 -2.93 13.11
C LYS A 351 -20.84 -2.31 14.01
N ASP A 352 -20.96 -1.01 14.24
CA ASP A 352 -20.07 -0.22 15.10
C ASP A 352 -18.59 -0.25 14.67
N LYS A 353 -18.29 -0.67 13.42
CA LYS A 353 -16.93 -0.70 12.87
C LYS A 353 -16.71 0.42 11.86
N PHE A 354 -15.62 1.15 12.04
CA PHE A 354 -15.27 2.28 11.20
C PHE A 354 -13.76 2.46 11.06
N PHE A 355 -13.36 3.18 10.01
CA PHE A 355 -12.02 3.67 9.80
C PHE A 355 -11.98 5.20 9.75
N ASN A 356 -10.84 5.77 10.13
CA ASN A 356 -10.57 7.20 10.18
C ASN A 356 -9.44 7.55 9.21
N LEU A 357 -9.80 8.20 8.10
CA LEU A 357 -8.83 8.65 7.10
C LEU A 357 -7.94 9.80 7.59
N ASN A 358 -8.32 10.50 8.67
CA ASN A 358 -7.54 11.63 9.19
C ASN A 358 -6.34 11.19 10.04
N GLU A 359 -6.22 9.91 10.37
CA GLU A 359 -5.13 9.36 11.17
C GLU A 359 -4.58 8.10 10.52
N LEU A 360 -3.26 8.07 10.33
CA LEU A 360 -2.54 6.99 9.68
C LEU A 360 -1.59 6.29 10.63
N PHE A 361 -1.28 5.03 10.32
CA PHE A 361 -0.24 4.26 10.97
C PHE A 361 0.48 3.36 9.95
N ASN A 362 1.51 2.64 10.39
CA ASN A 362 2.34 1.80 9.52
C ASN A 362 1.79 0.37 9.33
N GLY A 363 0.62 0.04 9.87
CA GLY A 363 0.03 -1.30 9.79
C GLY A 363 0.62 -2.33 10.75
N LEU A 364 1.62 -1.97 11.57
CA LEU A 364 2.31 -2.87 12.51
C LEU A 364 2.12 -2.42 13.95
N ASP A 365 2.51 -1.18 14.22
CA ASP A 365 2.52 -0.59 15.54
C ASP A 365 1.53 0.58 15.54
N SER A 366 0.48 0.45 16.36
CA SER A 366 -0.55 1.46 16.50
C SER A 366 -0.25 2.50 17.58
N THR A 367 0.90 2.40 18.29
CA THR A 367 1.32 3.43 19.25
C THR A 367 1.70 4.74 18.55
N LYS A 368 2.29 4.64 17.34
CA LYS A 368 2.66 5.80 16.53
C LYS A 368 1.64 6.04 15.43
N LYS A 369 0.81 7.06 15.63
CA LYS A 369 -0.19 7.53 14.68
C LYS A 369 0.19 8.90 14.14
N TYR A 370 -0.20 9.18 12.90
CA TYR A 370 0.04 10.45 12.22
C TYR A 370 -1.29 11.07 11.84
N ASN A 371 -1.63 12.20 12.47
CA ASN A 371 -2.79 12.98 12.06
C ASN A 371 -2.44 13.74 10.78
N ILE A 372 -3.26 13.59 9.74
CA ILE A 372 -3.02 14.20 8.42
C ILE A 372 -3.71 15.57 8.22
N GLY A 373 -4.34 16.13 9.26
CA GLY A 373 -4.91 17.48 9.25
C GLY A 373 -6.20 17.65 8.45
N THR A 374 -6.74 16.57 7.90
CA THR A 374 -8.01 16.57 7.17
C THR A 374 -9.21 16.45 8.13
N LEU A 375 -10.41 16.74 7.62
CA LEU A 375 -11.68 16.70 8.37
C LEU A 375 -12.68 15.73 7.74
N TYR A 376 -12.21 14.58 7.25
CA TYR A 376 -13.08 13.55 6.72
C TYR A 376 -13.91 12.91 7.83
N GLU A 377 -15.17 12.62 7.56
CA GLU A 377 -15.98 11.82 8.48
C GLU A 377 -15.43 10.39 8.57
N LYS A 378 -15.58 9.78 9.75
CA LYS A 378 -15.33 8.35 9.93
C LYS A 378 -16.27 7.56 9.04
N ARG A 379 -15.74 6.58 8.33
CA ARG A 379 -16.51 5.77 7.38
C ARG A 379 -16.72 4.37 7.92
N LYS A 380 -17.90 3.80 7.66
CA LYS A 380 -18.23 2.43 8.08
C LYS A 380 -17.38 1.42 7.30
N ILE A 381 -17.00 0.34 7.96
CA ILE A 381 -16.38 -0.80 7.28
C ILE A 381 -17.49 -1.64 6.64
N ILE A 382 -17.32 -1.97 5.36
CA ILE A 382 -18.25 -2.80 4.61
C ILE A 382 -17.49 -4.03 4.12
N SER A 383 -17.95 -5.20 4.53
CA SER A 383 -17.47 -6.48 4.02
C SER A 383 -18.18 -6.79 2.71
N ALA A 384 -17.43 -7.15 1.67
CA ALA A 384 -18.01 -7.53 0.39
C ALA A 384 -18.84 -8.81 0.53
N LYS A 385 -18.37 -9.76 1.35
CA LYS A 385 -19.11 -10.98 1.71
C LYS A 385 -18.98 -11.28 3.20
N SER A 386 -20.06 -11.74 3.82
CA SER A 386 -20.10 -12.38 5.13
C SER A 386 -20.55 -13.82 4.95
N ILE A 387 -19.73 -14.78 5.37
CA ILE A 387 -20.01 -16.21 5.27
C ILE A 387 -20.14 -16.75 6.67
N GLU A 388 -21.33 -17.19 7.05
CA GLU A 388 -21.64 -17.63 8.40
C GLU A 388 -22.15 -19.06 8.39
N GLY A 389 -21.69 -19.88 9.33
CA GLY A 389 -22.01 -21.30 9.31
C GLY A 389 -21.49 -22.08 10.50
N ASN A 390 -21.57 -23.41 10.38
CA ASN A 390 -21.01 -24.34 11.35
C ASN A 390 -20.04 -25.31 10.67
N PHE A 391 -18.98 -25.66 11.39
CA PHE A 391 -18.03 -26.71 11.06
C PHE A 391 -17.91 -27.62 12.27
N LYS A 392 -18.41 -28.85 12.18
CA LYS A 392 -18.61 -29.75 13.32
C LYS A 392 -19.36 -29.01 14.44
N SER A 393 -18.76 -28.92 15.63
CA SER A 393 -19.31 -28.19 16.79
C SER A 393 -18.99 -26.70 16.81
N TYR A 394 -18.20 -26.18 15.87
CA TYR A 394 -17.78 -24.78 15.86
C TYR A 394 -18.71 -23.93 15.01
N LYS A 395 -19.10 -22.78 15.55
CA LYS A 395 -19.67 -21.68 14.75
C LYS A 395 -18.53 -20.90 14.11
N PHE A 396 -18.69 -20.50 12.86
CA PHE A 396 -17.71 -19.65 12.20
C PHE A 396 -18.37 -18.49 11.45
N LYS A 397 -17.59 -17.42 11.27
CA LYS A 397 -17.89 -16.30 10.39
C LYS A 397 -16.65 -15.87 9.63
N LEU A 398 -16.75 -15.73 8.31
CA LEU A 398 -15.71 -15.17 7.46
C LEU A 398 -16.19 -13.83 6.89
N LEU A 399 -15.37 -12.80 7.02
CA LEU A 399 -15.59 -11.51 6.39
C LEU A 399 -14.55 -11.31 5.30
N ILE A 400 -15.00 -11.09 4.08
CA ILE A 400 -14.12 -10.83 2.93
C ILE A 400 -14.24 -9.36 2.56
N ASN A 401 -13.13 -8.63 2.63
CA ASN A 401 -13.04 -7.23 2.25
C ASN A 401 -12.12 -7.06 1.03
N TYR A 402 -12.71 -6.80 -0.14
CA TYR A 402 -11.94 -6.62 -1.38
C TYR A 402 -11.16 -5.32 -1.42
N ALA A 403 -11.73 -4.22 -0.92
CA ALA A 403 -11.09 -2.90 -0.94
C ALA A 403 -9.74 -2.91 -0.22
N ASN A 404 -9.64 -3.66 0.88
CA ASN A 404 -8.43 -3.74 1.70
C ASN A 404 -7.63 -5.02 1.50
N ASN A 405 -8.09 -5.93 0.62
CA ASN A 405 -7.54 -7.27 0.47
C ASN A 405 -7.45 -8.06 1.80
N LEU A 406 -8.33 -7.80 2.77
CA LEU A 406 -8.35 -8.49 4.06
C LEU A 406 -9.44 -9.55 4.11
N LYS A 407 -9.15 -10.67 4.79
CA LYS A 407 -10.13 -11.67 5.20
C LYS A 407 -10.04 -11.86 6.71
N THR A 408 -11.18 -11.79 7.38
CA THR A 408 -11.28 -11.90 8.84
C THR A 408 -12.02 -13.17 9.18
N ILE A 409 -11.46 -14.00 10.05
CA ILE A 409 -11.99 -15.29 10.44
C ILE A 409 -12.37 -15.23 11.91
N PHE A 410 -13.64 -15.53 12.19
CA PHE A 410 -14.18 -15.69 13.52
C PHE A 410 -14.55 -17.14 13.77
N ILE A 411 -14.25 -17.63 14.97
CA ILE A 411 -14.65 -18.94 15.46
C ILE A 411 -15.31 -18.73 16.81
N ASN A 412 -16.54 -19.19 16.98
CA ASN A 412 -17.38 -18.97 18.16
C ASN A 412 -17.39 -17.49 18.59
N ASP A 413 -17.68 -16.61 17.63
CA ASP A 413 -17.78 -15.15 17.79
C ASP A 413 -16.49 -14.42 18.21
N LYS A 414 -15.35 -15.12 18.23
CA LYS A 414 -14.03 -14.54 18.51
C LYS A 414 -13.23 -14.40 17.22
N MET A 415 -12.62 -13.24 17.00
CA MET A 415 -11.68 -13.04 15.89
C MET A 415 -10.44 -13.89 16.13
N VAL A 416 -10.09 -14.76 15.19
CA VAL A 416 -8.96 -15.70 15.30
C VAL A 416 -7.90 -15.44 14.25
N ILE A 417 -8.27 -15.04 13.03
CA ILE A 417 -7.30 -14.76 11.96
C ILE A 417 -7.70 -13.48 11.22
N VAL A 418 -6.72 -12.64 10.92
CA VAL A 418 -6.80 -11.64 9.85
C VAL A 418 -5.75 -12.01 8.82
N ALA A 419 -6.17 -12.32 7.59
CA ALA A 419 -5.28 -12.68 6.48
C ALA A 419 -5.36 -11.62 5.38
N GLU A 420 -4.21 -11.23 4.84
CA GLU A 420 -4.10 -10.30 3.72
C GLU A 420 -3.81 -11.07 2.43
N GLY A 421 -4.50 -10.69 1.35
CA GLY A 421 -4.34 -11.25 0.02
C GLY A 421 -5.59 -11.04 -0.83
N ARG A 422 -5.44 -10.92 -2.15
CA ARG A 422 -6.59 -10.78 -3.07
C ARG A 422 -7.18 -12.16 -3.38
N ASN A 423 -6.46 -12.93 -4.18
CA ASN A 423 -6.84 -14.30 -4.60
C ASN A 423 -6.02 -15.38 -3.86
N LYS A 424 -4.80 -15.03 -3.47
CA LYS A 424 -3.90 -15.87 -2.68
C LYS A 424 -3.47 -15.11 -1.42
N PRO A 425 -3.32 -15.79 -0.28
CA PRO A 425 -2.81 -15.17 0.93
C PRO A 425 -1.36 -14.74 0.75
N PHE A 426 -1.00 -13.63 1.37
CA PHE A 426 0.35 -13.08 1.41
C PHE A 426 0.92 -13.17 2.84
N GLN A 427 0.15 -12.71 3.82
CA GLN A 427 0.49 -12.82 5.23
C GLN A 427 -0.77 -12.91 6.09
N MET A 428 -0.62 -13.33 7.35
CA MET A 428 -1.69 -13.26 8.34
C MET A 428 -1.17 -12.91 9.73
N VAL A 429 -2.08 -12.44 10.57
CA VAL A 429 -1.98 -12.49 12.02
C VAL A 429 -3.00 -13.51 12.50
N ALA A 430 -2.56 -14.45 13.33
CA ALA A 430 -3.39 -15.47 13.94
C ALA A 430 -3.29 -15.36 15.46
N ALA A 431 -4.42 -15.33 16.15
CA ALA A 431 -4.45 -15.37 17.60
C ALA A 431 -4.06 -16.78 18.09
N ASP A 432 -3.16 -16.82 19.08
CA ASP A 432 -2.84 -18.02 19.85
C ASP A 432 -4.03 -18.39 20.75
N THR A 433 -5.03 -18.99 20.11
CA THR A 433 -6.17 -19.61 20.76
C THR A 433 -5.99 -21.11 20.70
N GLU A 434 -6.39 -21.83 21.77
CA GLU A 434 -6.49 -23.30 21.86
C GLU A 434 -7.47 -23.92 20.84
N VAL A 435 -7.91 -23.14 19.86
CA VAL A 435 -8.76 -23.58 18.76
C VAL A 435 -7.96 -24.50 17.84
N ASP A 436 -8.59 -25.62 17.49
CA ASP A 436 -8.02 -26.66 16.63
C ASP A 436 -7.47 -26.08 15.32
N ALA A 437 -6.28 -26.54 14.95
CA ALA A 437 -5.64 -26.15 13.71
C ALA A 437 -6.37 -26.70 12.47
N GLU A 438 -7.14 -27.79 12.60
CA GLU A 438 -8.00 -28.30 11.52
C GLU A 438 -8.97 -27.22 11.03
N ILE A 439 -9.78 -26.64 11.93
CA ILE A 439 -10.75 -25.60 11.55
C ILE A 439 -10.07 -24.32 11.08
N LYS A 440 -8.93 -23.92 11.69
CA LYS A 440 -8.18 -22.75 11.24
C LYS A 440 -7.70 -22.91 9.80
N ASN A 441 -7.15 -24.07 9.45
CA ASN A 441 -6.70 -24.38 8.10
C ASN A 441 -7.86 -24.43 7.10
N PHE A 442 -8.93 -25.14 7.45
CA PHE A 442 -10.13 -25.21 6.61
C PHE A 442 -10.69 -23.82 6.33
N LEU A 443 -10.89 -22.99 7.35
CA LEU A 443 -11.46 -21.64 7.20
C LEU A 443 -10.52 -20.70 6.45
N LEU A 444 -9.21 -20.85 6.63
CA LEU A 444 -8.22 -20.12 5.83
C LEU A 444 -8.35 -20.48 4.35
N GLN A 445 -8.39 -21.77 4.00
CA GLN A 445 -8.60 -22.22 2.62
C GLN A 445 -9.91 -21.72 2.06
N MET A 446 -11.00 -21.89 2.83
CA MET A 446 -12.34 -21.44 2.48
C MET A 446 -12.35 -19.94 2.16
N SER A 447 -11.67 -19.10 2.95
CA SER A 447 -11.63 -17.66 2.74
C SER A 447 -10.92 -17.21 1.44
N PHE A 448 -10.10 -18.09 0.85
CA PHE A 448 -9.40 -17.88 -0.41
C PHE A 448 -9.90 -18.78 -1.55
N SER A 449 -10.99 -19.53 -1.35
CA SER A 449 -11.62 -20.34 -2.39
C SER A 449 -12.13 -19.49 -3.55
N GLU A 450 -11.99 -20.01 -4.78
CA GLU A 450 -12.36 -19.31 -6.02
C GLU A 450 -13.82 -18.84 -6.00
N ILE A 451 -14.71 -19.64 -5.42
CA ILE A 451 -16.15 -19.35 -5.34
C ILE A 451 -16.47 -18.07 -4.57
N PHE A 452 -15.58 -17.60 -3.70
CA PHE A 452 -15.76 -16.37 -2.92
C PHE A 452 -14.86 -15.23 -3.39
N GLN A 453 -14.10 -15.41 -4.47
CA GLN A 453 -13.28 -14.34 -5.02
C GLN A 453 -14.14 -13.38 -5.85
N MET A 454 -13.62 -12.17 -6.08
CA MET A 454 -14.28 -11.20 -6.93
C MET A 454 -14.21 -11.71 -8.39
N PRO A 455 -15.33 -11.86 -9.11
CA PRO A 455 -15.31 -12.20 -10.53
C PRO A 455 -14.58 -11.10 -11.30
N TYR A 456 -13.71 -11.51 -12.22
CA TYR A 456 -12.93 -10.61 -13.08
C TYR A 456 -13.73 -10.05 -14.23
#